data_AF-A0A2A2F3U8-F1
#
_entry.id   AF-A0A2A2F3U8-F1
#
_cell.length_a   1.000
_cell.length_b   1.000
_cell.length_c   1.000
_cell.angle_alpha   90.00
_cell.angle_beta   90.00
_cell.angle_gamma   90.00
#
_symmetry.space_group_name_H-M   'P 1'
#
loop_
_entity.id
_entity.type
_entity.pdbx_description
1 polymer ?
#
loop_
_entity_poly.entity_id
_entity_poly.type
_entity_poly.pdbx_seq_one_letter_code
_entity_poly.pdbx_strand_id
1 'polypeptide(L)'
;MESEQANAATGESSVLNELQGKRVLITGVTGFVGKVVLEKLIRAVPDIGGITLLIRGNRRHGTASERFANEVATASVFDRLRVDEPERLDTFLDSRIQCVTGEITEPCFGMTRARFQELAAETDGVINVAASVDFREPLDRALAINALSLRNVTEFVQEAGDIPLVQVSTCYVNGYNRGHRHEELVTPAGREITRDPDGTCRVEDLIVTLQDRIADLRSRYSGQKLQEELVNLGIREANRLGWNDTYTLTKWIGEQLLARNLRGGSLTILRPSIVESTLEEPVPGWVEGVKVADAVIMAYARGNVMFFPGRRRGVIDVIPADLVANGIILSLTEQLQSPGRQRIYQCCSGSSNPLRLDEFINHVMTEARENHQAYDHLFYQKPKLPFLAVNRRLFNTVSWGAGIPVNAVRRGLQWLGRDAELKTVEHFQTTMKLATTFGFYSCPDYTFHNDRLLEMAQRMGDEDRRLFPVDARRINWRRYIRSVHLAGLNGYALKERKLYRMKQRRNRRRVA
;
A
#
# COMPACT_ATOMS: atom_id res chain seq x y z
N MET A 1 2.76 33.46 5.45
CA MET A 1 2.72 34.57 4.46
C MET A 1 4.08 35.24 4.27
N GLU A 2 4.73 35.84 5.27
CA GLU A 2 6.09 36.42 5.08
C GLU A 2 7.18 35.35 4.90
N SER A 3 7.11 34.21 5.60
CA SER A 3 8.05 33.08 5.41
C SER A 3 7.84 32.33 4.09
N GLU A 4 6.58 32.18 3.65
CA GLU A 4 6.23 31.50 2.40
C GLU A 4 6.66 32.28 1.15
N GLN A 5 6.68 33.63 1.22
CA GLN A 5 7.19 34.46 0.12
C GLN A 5 8.71 34.58 0.12
N ALA A 6 9.38 34.36 1.26
CA ALA A 6 10.84 34.41 1.35
C ALA A 6 11.53 33.21 0.67
N ASN A 7 11.04 31.98 0.88
CA ASN A 7 11.68 30.77 0.29
C ASN A 7 11.52 30.69 -1.24
N ALA A 8 10.41 31.19 -1.80
CA ALA A 8 10.22 31.23 -3.25
C ALA A 8 11.22 32.17 -3.96
N ALA A 9 11.85 33.10 -3.22
CA ALA A 9 12.80 34.07 -3.75
C ALA A 9 14.29 33.65 -3.61
N THR A 10 14.62 32.71 -2.72
CA THR A 10 16.00 32.32 -2.42
C THR A 10 16.50 31.10 -3.18
N GLY A 11 15.61 30.31 -3.79
CA GLY A 11 15.97 29.05 -4.48
C GLY A 11 16.36 27.92 -3.53
N GLU A 12 16.15 28.10 -2.23
CA GLU A 12 16.41 27.09 -1.20
C GLU A 12 15.24 26.09 -1.08
N SER A 13 15.55 24.85 -0.69
CA SER A 13 14.55 23.81 -0.47
C SER A 13 13.85 24.04 0.87
N SER A 14 12.53 24.20 0.83
CA SER A 14 11.69 24.28 2.04
C SER A 14 11.74 22.98 2.83
N VAL A 15 11.83 21.83 2.15
CA VAL A 15 11.95 20.53 2.82
C VAL A 15 13.24 20.42 3.62
N LEU A 16 14.37 20.78 3.02
CA LEU A 16 15.66 20.73 3.68
C LEU A 16 15.72 21.67 4.88
N ASN A 17 15.23 22.90 4.73
CA ASN A 17 15.23 23.92 5.77
C ASN A 17 14.35 23.50 6.97
N GLU A 18 13.13 23.00 6.71
CA GLU A 18 12.18 22.72 7.79
C GLU A 18 12.47 21.41 8.54
N LEU A 19 13.04 20.42 7.85
CA LEU A 19 13.41 19.15 8.46
C LEU A 19 14.79 19.20 9.12
N GLN A 20 15.57 20.27 8.91
CA GLN A 20 16.86 20.45 9.54
C GLN A 20 16.72 20.37 11.06
N GLY A 21 17.49 19.46 11.69
CA GLY A 21 17.48 19.27 13.14
C GLY A 21 16.20 18.65 13.72
N LYS A 22 15.17 18.36 12.90
CA LYS A 22 13.92 17.75 13.38
C LYS A 22 14.07 16.27 13.66
N ARG A 23 13.31 15.78 14.64
CA ARG A 23 13.22 14.36 15.02
C ARG A 23 11.88 13.81 14.59
N VAL A 24 11.88 12.83 13.68
CA VAL A 24 10.67 12.30 13.06
C VAL A 24 10.43 10.86 13.50
N LEU A 25 9.23 10.57 14.02
CA LEU A 25 8.79 9.21 14.31
C LEU A 25 8.16 8.59 13.06
N ILE A 26 8.65 7.44 12.62
CA ILE A 26 8.09 6.67 11.50
C ILE A 26 7.58 5.32 11.99
N THR A 27 6.33 5.01 11.67
CA THR A 27 5.76 3.66 11.84
C THR A 27 5.69 2.95 10.48
N GLY A 28 5.61 1.61 10.51
CA GLY A 28 5.39 0.85 9.27
C GLY A 28 6.60 0.78 8.34
N VAL A 29 7.79 1.17 8.80
CA VAL A 29 9.04 1.18 8.02
C VAL A 29 9.47 -0.21 7.52
N THR A 30 8.95 -1.29 8.10
CA THR A 30 9.21 -2.65 7.61
C THR A 30 8.48 -2.98 6.30
N GLY A 31 7.49 -2.16 5.92
CA GLY A 31 6.73 -2.30 4.68
C GLY A 31 7.31 -1.49 3.53
N PHE A 32 6.84 -1.80 2.32
CA PHE A 32 7.32 -1.25 1.04
C PHE A 32 7.47 0.28 1.02
N VAL A 33 6.37 1.04 1.20
CA VAL A 33 6.41 2.51 1.13
C VAL A 33 7.25 3.11 2.27
N GLY A 34 7.19 2.54 3.46
CA GLY A 34 7.97 3.00 4.61
C GLY A 34 9.48 2.92 4.37
N LYS A 35 9.95 1.87 3.67
CA LYS A 35 11.35 1.73 3.25
C LYS A 35 11.77 2.81 2.24
N VAL A 36 10.90 3.13 1.27
CA VAL A 36 11.19 4.20 0.28
C VAL A 36 11.23 5.57 0.96
N VAL A 37 10.32 5.85 1.91
CA VAL A 37 10.36 7.09 2.70
C VAL A 37 11.65 7.18 3.51
N LEU A 38 12.03 6.11 4.21
CA LEU A 38 13.28 6.09 4.99
C LEU A 38 14.50 6.30 4.09
N GLU A 39 14.61 5.59 2.97
CA GLU A 39 15.71 5.79 2.02
C GLU A 39 15.76 7.23 1.51
N LYS A 40 14.61 7.79 1.13
CA LYS A 40 14.54 9.16 0.61
C LYS A 40 14.99 10.18 1.66
N LEU A 41 14.60 10.02 2.92
CA LEU A 41 15.03 10.90 4.02
C LEU A 41 16.55 10.79 4.26
N ILE A 42 17.11 9.58 4.33
CA ILE A 42 18.56 9.37 4.50
C ILE A 42 19.33 10.02 3.35
N ARG A 43 18.90 9.78 2.11
CA ARG A 43 19.60 10.25 0.92
C ARG A 43 19.49 11.76 0.76
N ALA A 44 18.28 12.31 0.88
CA ALA A 44 17.96 13.66 0.45
C ALA A 44 17.84 14.67 1.59
N VAL A 45 17.82 14.26 2.87
CA VAL A 45 17.71 15.17 4.03
C VAL A 45 18.79 14.82 5.07
N PRO A 46 20.08 15.02 4.74
CA PRO A 46 21.19 14.57 5.60
C PRO A 46 21.23 15.26 6.96
N ASP A 47 20.72 16.50 7.06
CA ASP A 47 20.75 17.32 8.27
C ASP A 47 19.52 17.13 9.18
N ILE A 48 18.67 16.13 8.91
CA ILE A 48 17.59 15.75 9.83
C ILE A 48 18.18 15.38 11.20
N GLY A 49 17.54 15.84 12.28
CA GLY A 49 18.06 15.67 13.65
C GLY A 49 18.07 14.21 14.10
N GLY A 50 17.04 13.45 13.70
CA GLY A 50 16.96 12.01 13.94
C GLY A 50 15.68 11.41 13.38
N ILE A 51 15.69 10.10 13.17
CA ILE A 51 14.54 9.30 12.73
C ILE A 51 14.34 8.17 13.72
N THR A 52 13.22 8.23 14.44
CA THR A 52 12.82 7.18 15.36
C THR A 52 11.90 6.20 14.65
N LEU A 53 12.25 4.93 14.65
CA LEU A 53 11.53 3.85 13.97
C LEU A 53 10.78 3.03 15.00
N LEU A 54 9.45 3.17 15.03
CA LEU A 54 8.59 2.31 15.85
C LEU A 54 8.35 1.00 15.10
N ILE A 55 8.97 -0.09 15.59
CA ILE A 55 8.94 -1.39 14.93
C ILE A 55 8.41 -2.45 15.89
N ARG A 56 7.38 -3.17 15.44
CA ARG A 56 6.88 -4.35 16.15
C ARG A 56 7.87 -5.51 16.05
N GLY A 57 8.20 -6.11 17.19
CA GLY A 57 8.87 -7.41 17.23
C GLY A 57 8.06 -8.52 16.55
N ASN A 58 8.73 -9.60 16.18
CA ASN A 58 8.11 -10.80 15.66
C ASN A 58 8.79 -12.05 16.23
N ARG A 59 8.29 -13.23 15.87
CA ARG A 59 8.80 -14.51 16.40
C ARG A 59 10.27 -14.79 16.05
N ARG A 60 10.80 -14.20 14.97
CA ARG A 60 12.20 -14.37 14.52
C ARG A 60 13.12 -13.28 15.06
N HIS A 61 12.60 -12.07 15.21
CA HIS A 61 13.33 -10.87 15.64
C HIS A 61 12.48 -10.18 16.70
N GLY A 62 12.80 -10.42 17.97
CA GLY A 62 11.96 -10.04 19.11
C GLY A 62 11.94 -8.54 19.37
N THR A 63 13.00 -7.83 18.95
CA THR A 63 13.16 -6.38 19.17
C THR A 63 13.13 -5.59 17.86
N ALA A 64 12.86 -4.29 17.97
CA ALA A 64 12.94 -3.34 16.86
C ALA A 64 14.32 -3.34 16.21
N SER A 65 15.40 -3.29 17.00
CA SER A 65 16.78 -3.23 16.49
C SER A 65 17.15 -4.50 15.72
N GLU A 66 16.80 -5.69 16.23
CA GLU A 66 17.01 -6.94 15.50
C GLU A 66 16.25 -6.95 14.18
N ARG A 67 14.98 -6.54 14.22
CA ARG A 67 14.13 -6.56 13.03
C ARG A 67 14.56 -5.52 12.01
N PHE A 68 14.99 -4.34 12.45
CA PHE A 68 15.59 -3.31 11.60
C PHE A 68 16.84 -3.84 10.90
N ALA A 69 17.80 -4.36 11.67
CA ALA A 69 19.06 -4.87 11.14
C ALA A 69 18.87 -5.99 10.11
N ASN A 70 17.85 -6.84 10.27
CA ASN A 70 17.64 -8.01 9.42
C ASN A 70 16.64 -7.82 8.28
N GLU A 71 15.65 -6.92 8.41
CA GLU A 71 14.56 -6.75 7.42
C GLU A 71 14.56 -5.38 6.72
N VAL A 72 15.18 -4.36 7.31
CA VAL A 72 15.17 -2.98 6.79
C VAL A 72 16.55 -2.58 6.33
N ALA A 73 17.56 -2.58 7.21
CA ALA A 73 18.92 -2.17 6.91
C ALA A 73 19.60 -3.03 5.83
N THR A 74 19.08 -4.24 5.56
CA THR A 74 19.54 -5.17 4.51
C THR A 74 18.72 -5.09 3.22
N ALA A 75 17.65 -4.29 3.18
CA ALA A 75 16.78 -4.21 2.01
C ALA A 75 17.51 -3.57 0.81
N SER A 76 17.27 -4.06 -0.40
CA SER A 76 17.95 -3.59 -1.62
C SER A 76 17.63 -2.14 -2.00
N VAL A 77 16.62 -1.52 -1.38
CA VAL A 77 16.32 -0.09 -1.60
C VAL A 77 17.53 0.79 -1.26
N PHE A 78 18.34 0.39 -0.27
CA PHE A 78 19.53 1.12 0.14
C PHE A 78 20.79 0.71 -0.63
N ASP A 79 20.72 -0.20 -1.61
CA ASP A 79 21.92 -0.71 -2.32
C ASP A 79 22.71 0.42 -2.97
N ARG A 80 22.01 1.39 -3.55
CA ARG A 80 22.66 2.57 -4.15
C ARG A 80 23.44 3.37 -3.11
N LEU A 81 22.86 3.64 -1.95
CA LEU A 81 23.56 4.34 -0.86
C LEU A 81 24.75 3.53 -0.32
N ARG A 82 24.61 2.20 -0.22
CA ARG A 82 25.73 1.33 0.20
C ARG A 82 26.90 1.34 -0.78
N VAL A 83 26.63 1.53 -2.07
CA VAL A 83 27.67 1.56 -3.11
C VAL A 83 28.25 2.97 -3.27
N ASP A 84 27.40 3.97 -3.38
CA ASP A 84 27.80 5.34 -3.70
C ASP A 84 28.39 6.06 -2.47
N GLU A 85 27.85 5.81 -1.27
CA GLU A 85 28.17 6.56 -0.04
C GLU A 85 28.14 5.70 1.24
N PRO A 86 28.94 4.61 1.34
CA PRO A 86 28.88 3.66 2.45
C PRO A 86 29.14 4.29 3.83
N GLU A 87 30.19 5.10 3.96
CA GLU A 87 30.56 5.73 5.24
C GLU A 87 29.49 6.71 5.73
N ARG A 88 28.84 7.45 4.80
CA ARG A 88 27.73 8.34 5.14
C ARG A 88 26.53 7.54 5.62
N LEU A 89 26.19 6.46 4.92
CA LEU A 89 25.09 5.60 5.32
C LEU A 89 25.33 5.02 6.71
N ASP A 90 26.49 4.42 6.96
CA ASP A 90 26.83 3.83 8.26
C ASP A 90 26.77 4.88 9.38
N THR A 91 27.39 6.06 9.16
CA THR A 91 27.33 7.19 10.10
C THR A 91 25.89 7.61 10.38
N PHE A 92 25.04 7.69 9.35
CA PHE A 92 23.65 8.09 9.51
C PHE A 92 22.86 7.03 10.29
N LEU A 93 23.05 5.75 9.97
CA LEU A 93 22.40 4.64 10.67
C LEU A 93 22.77 4.62 12.16
N ASP A 94 24.02 4.90 12.51
CA ASP A 94 24.48 4.89 13.89
C ASP A 94 24.08 6.14 14.68
N SER A 95 24.11 7.31 14.05
CA SER A 95 23.92 8.60 14.74
C SER A 95 22.51 9.17 14.66
N ARG A 96 21.72 8.80 13.65
CA ARG A 96 20.41 9.39 13.36
C ARG A 96 19.26 8.40 13.42
N ILE A 97 19.49 7.09 13.42
CA ILE A 97 18.41 6.10 13.52
C ILE A 97 18.26 5.59 14.96
N GLN A 98 17.07 5.74 15.53
CA GLN A 98 16.70 5.14 16.80
C GLN A 98 15.61 4.08 16.58
N CYS A 99 15.87 2.83 16.96
CA CYS A 99 14.86 1.78 16.88
C CYS A 99 14.11 1.62 18.21
N VAL A 100 12.79 1.74 18.20
CA VAL A 100 11.92 1.57 19.37
C VAL A 100 10.99 0.38 19.17
N THR A 101 11.03 -0.56 20.12
CA THR A 101 10.14 -1.74 20.09
C THR A 101 8.76 -1.33 20.60
N GLY A 102 7.73 -1.49 19.76
CA GLY A 102 6.35 -1.22 20.15
C GLY A 102 5.33 -1.72 19.14
N GLU A 103 4.06 -1.73 19.54
CA GLU A 103 2.90 -2.14 18.73
C GLU A 103 1.85 -1.04 18.77
N ILE A 104 1.50 -0.51 17.60
CA ILE A 104 0.57 0.62 17.46
C ILE A 104 -0.85 0.28 17.92
N THR A 105 -1.22 -0.99 17.96
CA THR A 105 -2.54 -1.43 18.44
C THR A 105 -2.66 -1.44 19.96
N GLU A 106 -1.55 -1.40 20.68
CA GLU A 106 -1.52 -1.43 22.15
C GLU A 106 -1.52 -0.01 22.74
N PRO A 107 -2.13 0.21 23.92
CA PRO A 107 -2.05 1.47 24.65
C PRO A 107 -0.58 1.87 24.88
N CYS A 108 -0.27 3.16 24.76
CA CYS A 108 1.11 3.67 24.86
C CYS A 108 2.10 2.93 23.94
N PHE A 109 1.64 2.41 22.81
CA PHE A 109 2.39 1.53 21.88
C PHE A 109 2.97 0.26 22.53
N GLY A 110 2.38 -0.21 23.63
CA GLY A 110 2.87 -1.35 24.41
C GLY A 110 4.07 -1.01 25.32
N MET A 111 4.42 0.27 25.44
CA MET A 111 5.48 0.76 26.34
C MET A 111 4.89 1.21 27.69
N THR A 112 5.77 1.47 28.66
CA THR A 112 5.38 2.16 29.89
C THR A 112 4.98 3.60 29.58
N ARG A 113 4.11 4.20 30.41
CA ARG A 113 3.70 5.62 30.24
C ARG A 113 4.91 6.55 30.24
N ALA A 114 5.86 6.36 31.16
CA ALA A 114 7.07 7.18 31.22
C ALA A 114 7.87 7.13 29.91
N ARG A 115 8.08 5.94 29.34
CA ARG A 115 8.82 5.80 28.08
C ARG A 115 8.05 6.40 26.89
N PHE A 116 6.73 6.28 26.89
CA PHE A 116 5.87 6.92 25.89
C PHE A 116 5.98 8.44 25.93
N GLN A 117 6.03 9.04 27.12
CA GLN A 117 6.19 10.48 27.33
C GLN A 117 7.58 10.98 26.93
N GLU A 118 8.63 10.24 27.27
CA GLU A 118 10.00 10.52 26.79
C GLU A 118 10.05 10.55 25.26
N LEU A 119 9.49 9.52 24.62
CA LEU A 119 9.45 9.45 23.16
C LEU A 119 8.65 10.62 22.56
N ALA A 120 7.52 10.98 23.17
CA ALA A 120 6.69 12.10 22.74
C ALA A 120 7.43 13.43 22.82
N ALA A 121 8.11 13.71 23.95
CA ALA A 121 8.94 14.90 24.13
C ALA A 121 10.14 14.96 23.17
N GLU A 122 10.56 13.81 22.65
CA GLU A 122 11.66 13.69 21.69
C GLU A 122 11.23 13.76 20.23
N THR A 123 9.95 13.97 19.92
CA THR A 123 9.42 13.88 18.54
C THR A 123 8.86 15.22 18.08
N ASP A 124 9.27 15.67 16.89
CA ASP A 124 8.79 16.89 16.25
C ASP A 124 7.71 16.64 15.18
N GLY A 125 7.57 15.41 14.69
CA GLY A 125 6.55 15.03 13.72
C GLY A 125 6.43 13.52 13.52
N VAL A 126 5.26 13.06 13.09
CA VAL A 126 4.93 11.64 12.94
C VAL A 126 4.55 11.31 11.50
N ILE A 127 5.17 10.28 10.93
CA ILE A 127 4.77 9.66 9.67
C ILE A 127 4.22 8.26 9.98
N ASN A 128 2.90 8.10 9.90
CA ASN A 128 2.23 6.82 10.12
C ASN A 128 1.94 6.11 8.78
N VAL A 129 2.84 5.18 8.40
CA VAL A 129 2.66 4.32 7.20
C VAL A 129 2.10 2.94 7.57
N ALA A 130 2.04 2.61 8.87
CA ALA A 130 1.58 1.30 9.33
C ALA A 130 0.12 1.02 8.91
N ALA A 131 -0.09 -0.15 8.31
CA ALA A 131 -1.39 -0.64 7.87
C ALA A 131 -1.35 -2.15 7.66
N SER A 132 -2.49 -2.83 7.84
CA SER A 132 -2.71 -4.10 7.14
C SER A 132 -3.26 -3.77 5.74
N VAL A 133 -2.57 -4.24 4.71
CA VAL A 133 -2.95 -4.09 3.29
C VAL A 133 -3.50 -5.40 2.70
N ASP A 134 -3.79 -6.39 3.55
CA ASP A 134 -4.39 -7.65 3.11
C ASP A 134 -5.91 -7.49 2.96
N PHE A 135 -6.40 -7.58 1.72
CA PHE A 135 -7.82 -7.50 1.38
C PHE A 135 -8.66 -8.67 1.96
N ARG A 136 -8.01 -9.71 2.47
CA ARG A 136 -8.62 -10.85 3.16
C ARG A 136 -8.14 -10.98 4.62
N GLU A 137 -7.67 -9.90 5.22
CA GLU A 137 -7.44 -9.86 6.67
C GLU A 137 -8.77 -10.06 7.42
N PRO A 138 -8.81 -10.88 8.48
CA PRO A 138 -9.93 -10.93 9.42
C PRO A 138 -10.34 -9.54 9.91
N LEU A 139 -11.66 -9.27 9.95
CA LEU A 139 -12.20 -7.94 10.25
C LEU A 139 -11.67 -7.36 11.58
N ASP A 140 -11.52 -8.19 12.60
CA ASP A 140 -11.03 -7.77 13.91
C ASP A 140 -9.60 -7.22 13.85
N ARG A 141 -8.71 -7.88 13.11
CA ARG A 141 -7.33 -7.44 12.89
C ARG A 141 -7.26 -6.20 12.01
N ALA A 142 -8.02 -6.19 10.91
CA ALA A 142 -8.08 -5.04 10.01
C ALA A 142 -8.59 -3.78 10.75
N LEU A 143 -9.65 -3.93 11.56
CA LEU A 143 -10.21 -2.84 12.36
C LEU A 143 -9.22 -2.37 13.43
N ALA A 144 -8.55 -3.30 14.14
CA ALA A 144 -7.55 -2.97 15.14
C ALA A 144 -6.38 -2.15 14.55
N ILE A 145 -5.82 -2.60 13.43
CA ILE A 145 -4.61 -2.00 12.84
C ILE A 145 -4.92 -0.72 12.06
N ASN A 146 -5.98 -0.68 11.26
CA ASN A 146 -6.23 0.43 10.34
C ASN A 146 -7.10 1.55 10.92
N ALA A 147 -7.82 1.29 12.02
CA ALA A 147 -8.74 2.25 12.62
C ALA A 147 -8.48 2.47 14.12
N LEU A 148 -8.54 1.42 14.94
CA LEU A 148 -8.49 1.59 16.40
C LEU A 148 -7.11 2.04 16.91
N SER A 149 -6.03 1.53 16.30
CA SER A 149 -4.65 1.95 16.59
C SER A 149 -4.44 3.46 16.45
N LEU A 150 -5.24 4.13 15.60
CA LEU A 150 -5.13 5.57 15.38
C LEU A 150 -5.56 6.37 16.60
N ARG A 151 -6.28 5.77 17.55
CA ARG A 151 -6.52 6.37 18.88
C ARG A 151 -5.21 6.48 19.66
N ASN A 152 -4.38 5.46 19.64
CA ASN A 152 -3.07 5.47 20.30
C ASN A 152 -2.12 6.45 19.59
N VAL A 153 -2.19 6.55 18.26
CA VAL A 153 -1.42 7.55 17.50
C VAL A 153 -1.89 8.98 17.82
N THR A 154 -3.20 9.20 17.93
CA THR A 154 -3.77 10.49 18.35
C THR A 154 -3.27 10.85 19.75
N GLU A 155 -3.34 9.92 20.70
CA GLU A 155 -2.83 10.13 22.06
C GLU A 155 -1.34 10.49 22.07
N PHE A 156 -0.52 9.84 21.24
CA PHE A 156 0.89 10.15 21.12
C PHE A 156 1.15 11.56 20.60
N VAL A 157 0.43 11.96 19.55
CA VAL A 157 0.53 13.30 18.96
C VAL A 157 0.12 14.39 19.96
N GLN A 158 -0.95 14.14 20.73
CA GLN A 158 -1.41 15.06 21.78
C GLN A 158 -0.41 15.14 22.95
N GLU A 159 0.14 14.01 23.40
CA GLU A 159 1.17 13.98 24.43
C GLU A 159 2.45 14.72 23.99
N ALA A 160 2.76 14.70 22.71
CA ALA A 160 3.90 15.42 22.12
C ALA A 160 3.63 16.92 21.90
N GLY A 161 2.45 17.44 22.26
CA GLY A 161 2.11 18.85 22.10
C GLY A 161 1.50 19.20 20.75
N ASP A 162 0.60 18.35 20.25
CA ASP A 162 -0.14 18.53 18.98
C ASP A 162 0.75 18.67 17.73
N ILE A 163 1.85 17.92 17.73
CA ILE A 163 2.82 17.87 16.62
C ILE A 163 2.17 17.39 15.30
N PRO A 164 2.76 17.73 14.15
CA PRO A 164 2.36 17.20 12.85
C PRO A 164 2.22 15.67 12.78
N LEU A 165 1.08 15.21 12.24
CA LEU A 165 0.84 13.83 11.85
C LEU A 165 0.55 13.72 10.35
N VAL A 166 1.35 12.91 9.65
CA VAL A 166 1.05 12.43 8.30
C VAL A 166 0.54 11.00 8.38
N GLN A 167 -0.75 10.81 8.08
CA GLN A 167 -1.38 9.50 7.98
C GLN A 167 -1.40 9.02 6.53
N VAL A 168 -0.82 7.85 6.27
CA VAL A 168 -1.00 7.18 4.97
C VAL A 168 -2.30 6.38 4.95
N SER A 169 -3.18 6.73 4.02
CA SER A 169 -4.46 6.08 3.77
C SER A 169 -4.47 5.45 2.37
N THR A 170 -5.56 5.59 1.60
CA THR A 170 -5.65 5.12 0.22
C THR A 170 -6.73 5.89 -0.55
N CYS A 171 -6.54 6.12 -1.85
CA CYS A 171 -7.57 6.72 -2.70
C CYS A 171 -8.86 5.87 -2.72
N TYR A 172 -8.76 4.57 -2.45
CA TYR A 172 -9.89 3.62 -2.49
C TYR A 172 -10.82 3.68 -1.29
N VAL A 173 -10.57 4.56 -0.30
CA VAL A 173 -11.59 4.90 0.72
C VAL A 173 -12.87 5.47 0.09
N ASN A 174 -12.82 5.89 -1.17
CA ASN A 174 -13.98 6.27 -1.96
C ASN A 174 -14.99 5.12 -2.19
N GLY A 175 -14.63 3.85 -2.02
CA GLY A 175 -15.59 2.73 -2.09
C GLY A 175 -16.38 2.72 -3.41
N TYR A 176 -17.69 2.48 -3.37
CA TYR A 176 -18.60 2.42 -4.53
C TYR A 176 -19.15 3.78 -4.99
N ASN A 177 -18.56 4.88 -4.53
CA ASN A 177 -18.84 6.20 -5.07
C ASN A 177 -18.53 6.27 -6.58
N ARG A 178 -18.96 7.33 -7.29
CA ARG A 178 -18.81 7.45 -8.77
C ARG A 178 -18.40 8.84 -9.24
N GLY A 179 -17.85 8.98 -10.44
CA GLY A 179 -17.50 10.28 -11.03
C GLY A 179 -16.16 10.83 -10.54
N HIS A 180 -16.05 12.14 -10.37
CA HIS A 180 -14.79 12.78 -9.98
C HIS A 180 -14.62 12.77 -8.45
N ARG A 181 -13.44 12.32 -7.98
CA ARG A 181 -13.14 12.19 -6.55
C ARG A 181 -11.96 13.09 -6.18
N HIS A 182 -12.28 14.20 -5.52
CA HIS A 182 -11.33 15.20 -5.08
C HIS A 182 -10.85 14.93 -3.64
N GLU A 183 -9.88 15.73 -3.20
CA GLU A 183 -9.20 15.62 -1.91
C GLU A 183 -10.08 16.12 -0.73
N GLU A 184 -11.13 15.35 -0.42
CA GLU A 184 -12.12 15.65 0.61
C GLU A 184 -12.45 14.43 1.49
N LEU A 185 -13.12 14.66 2.63
CA LEU A 185 -13.64 13.57 3.46
C LEU A 185 -14.74 12.82 2.74
N VAL A 186 -14.62 11.49 2.73
CA VAL A 186 -15.50 10.65 1.91
C VAL A 186 -16.82 10.36 2.61
N THR A 187 -17.88 10.53 1.83
CA THR A 187 -19.25 10.07 2.11
C THR A 187 -19.40 8.56 1.84
N PRO A 188 -20.00 7.77 2.75
CA PRO A 188 -20.41 6.40 2.44
C PRO A 188 -21.33 6.34 1.22
N ALA A 189 -21.04 5.47 0.26
CA ALA A 189 -21.90 5.26 -0.92
C ALA A 189 -23.12 4.37 -0.63
N GLY A 190 -23.06 3.59 0.46
CA GLY A 190 -24.13 2.68 0.88
C GLY A 190 -25.03 3.31 1.92
N ARG A 191 -25.10 2.70 3.11
CA ARG A 191 -25.94 3.19 4.20
C ARG A 191 -25.46 4.56 4.69
N GLU A 192 -26.40 5.47 4.89
CA GLU A 192 -26.12 6.77 5.50
C GLU A 192 -25.63 6.62 6.94
N ILE A 193 -24.61 7.41 7.26
CA ILE A 193 -24.03 7.55 8.59
C ILE A 193 -24.15 9.03 8.96
N THR A 194 -24.58 9.30 10.19
CA THR A 194 -24.75 10.66 10.72
C THR A 194 -23.45 11.44 10.62
N ARG A 195 -23.56 12.71 10.21
CA ARG A 195 -22.41 13.60 10.04
C ARG A 195 -22.44 14.75 11.01
N ASP A 196 -21.24 15.19 11.36
CA ASP A 196 -21.03 16.46 12.02
C ASP A 196 -20.94 17.61 10.99
N PRO A 197 -21.15 18.87 11.42
CA PRO A 197 -21.08 20.04 10.54
C PRO A 197 -19.74 20.22 9.81
N ASP A 198 -18.66 19.64 10.34
CA ASP A 198 -17.32 19.67 9.74
C ASP A 198 -17.10 18.63 8.63
N GLY A 199 -18.13 17.84 8.30
CA GLY A 199 -18.10 16.82 7.25
C GLY A 199 -17.62 15.43 7.72
N THR A 200 -17.19 15.29 8.98
CA THR A 200 -16.83 13.98 9.55
C THR A 200 -18.06 13.12 9.81
N CYS A 201 -17.94 11.81 9.61
CA CYS A 201 -18.99 10.83 9.92
C CYS A 201 -18.80 10.27 11.34
N ARG A 202 -19.89 10.16 12.10
CA ARG A 202 -19.90 9.55 13.44
C ARG A 202 -19.79 8.03 13.32
N VAL A 203 -18.57 7.51 13.39
CA VAL A 203 -18.26 6.09 13.20
C VAL A 203 -18.23 5.27 14.48
N GLU A 204 -18.41 5.89 15.66
CA GLU A 204 -18.32 5.22 16.95
C GLU A 204 -19.37 4.12 17.12
N ASP A 205 -20.63 4.41 16.81
CA ASP A 205 -21.73 3.42 16.87
C ASP A 205 -21.50 2.28 15.87
N LEU A 206 -20.92 2.60 14.71
CA LEU A 206 -20.53 1.59 13.73
C LEU A 206 -19.43 0.69 14.30
N ILE A 207 -18.39 1.26 14.90
CA ILE A 207 -17.30 0.50 15.52
C ILE A 207 -17.84 -0.44 16.60
N VAL A 208 -18.70 0.04 17.50
CA VAL A 208 -19.35 -0.78 18.53
C VAL A 208 -20.11 -1.94 17.88
N THR A 209 -20.94 -1.65 16.87
CA THR A 209 -21.70 -2.67 16.14
C THR A 209 -20.79 -3.73 15.50
N LEU A 210 -19.65 -3.32 14.92
CA LEU A 210 -18.69 -4.25 14.33
C LEU A 210 -18.02 -5.12 15.40
N GLN A 211 -17.65 -4.52 16.54
CA GLN A 211 -17.04 -5.23 17.67
C GLN A 211 -18.00 -6.26 18.28
N ASP A 212 -19.28 -5.93 18.45
CA ASP A 212 -20.29 -6.87 18.94
C ASP A 212 -20.45 -8.08 18.02
N ARG A 213 -20.48 -7.85 16.69
CA ARG A 213 -20.54 -8.94 15.70
C ARG A 213 -19.28 -9.80 15.70
N ILE A 214 -18.11 -9.20 15.91
CA ILE A 214 -16.86 -9.93 16.08
C ILE A 214 -16.91 -10.80 17.34
N ALA A 215 -17.38 -10.25 18.47
CA ALA A 215 -17.48 -10.97 19.73
C ALA A 215 -18.44 -12.17 19.63
N ASP A 216 -19.57 -11.99 18.97
CA ASP A 216 -20.53 -13.05 18.69
C ASP A 216 -19.97 -14.15 17.76
N LEU A 217 -19.10 -13.81 16.80
CA LEU A 217 -18.40 -14.85 16.02
C LEU A 217 -17.35 -15.59 16.85
N ARG A 218 -16.63 -14.89 17.73
CA ARG A 218 -15.64 -15.49 18.63
C ARG A 218 -16.26 -16.44 19.66
N SER A 219 -17.52 -16.23 20.05
CA SER A 219 -18.24 -17.15 20.94
C SER A 219 -18.70 -18.43 20.22
N ARG A 220 -18.89 -18.38 18.89
CA ARG A 220 -19.43 -19.48 18.08
C ARG A 220 -18.38 -20.30 17.34
N TYR A 221 -17.24 -19.71 16.99
CA TYR A 221 -16.22 -20.33 16.16
C TYR A 221 -14.82 -20.17 16.76
N SER A 222 -13.92 -21.10 16.44
CA SER A 222 -12.51 -21.06 16.85
C SER A 222 -11.58 -21.48 15.71
N GLY A 223 -10.27 -21.26 15.90
CA GLY A 223 -9.23 -21.68 14.96
C GLY A 223 -9.38 -21.09 13.54
N GLN A 224 -9.14 -21.91 12.52
CA GLN A 224 -9.23 -21.49 11.12
C GLN A 224 -10.65 -21.07 10.72
N LYS A 225 -11.67 -21.74 11.27
CA LYS A 225 -13.07 -21.43 10.92
C LYS A 225 -13.46 -20.03 11.38
N LEU A 226 -12.99 -19.61 12.56
CA LEU A 226 -13.17 -18.23 13.05
C LEU A 226 -12.52 -17.21 12.09
N GLN A 227 -11.29 -17.46 11.65
CA GLN A 227 -10.61 -16.55 10.71
C GLN A 227 -11.42 -16.39 9.41
N GLU A 228 -11.92 -17.49 8.84
CA GLU A 228 -12.75 -17.45 7.63
C GLU A 228 -14.05 -16.65 7.84
N GLU A 229 -14.74 -16.86 8.96
CA GLU A 229 -15.99 -16.15 9.26
C GLU A 229 -15.77 -14.65 9.52
N LEU A 230 -14.65 -14.27 10.16
CA LEU A 230 -14.27 -12.87 10.35
C LEU A 230 -13.92 -12.17 9.03
N VAL A 231 -13.26 -12.88 8.11
CA VAL A 231 -13.03 -12.37 6.74
C VAL A 231 -14.35 -12.16 6.01
N ASN A 232 -15.24 -13.16 6.06
CA ASN A 232 -16.55 -13.07 5.42
C ASN A 232 -17.41 -11.95 6.02
N LEU A 233 -17.36 -11.76 7.34
CA LEU A 233 -18.05 -10.65 8.02
C LEU A 233 -17.53 -9.30 7.50
N GLY A 234 -16.22 -9.10 7.47
CA GLY A 234 -15.63 -7.85 6.98
C GLY A 234 -16.06 -7.51 5.55
N ILE A 235 -16.03 -8.50 4.66
CA ILE A 235 -16.49 -8.33 3.27
C ILE A 235 -17.98 -7.98 3.21
N ARG A 236 -18.83 -8.63 4.02
CA ARG A 236 -20.28 -8.33 4.05
C ARG A 236 -20.54 -6.91 4.55
N GLU A 237 -19.88 -6.49 5.63
CA GLU A 237 -20.06 -5.15 6.20
C GLU A 237 -19.54 -4.06 5.29
N ALA A 238 -18.36 -4.25 4.68
CA ALA A 238 -17.83 -3.34 3.68
C ALA A 238 -18.84 -3.13 2.55
N ASN A 239 -19.30 -4.21 1.92
CA ASN A 239 -20.25 -4.12 0.81
C ASN A 239 -21.57 -3.45 1.20
N ARG A 240 -22.09 -3.75 2.39
CA ARG A 240 -23.33 -3.13 2.92
C ARG A 240 -23.19 -1.62 3.11
N LEU A 241 -22.02 -1.16 3.51
CA LEU A 241 -21.74 0.25 3.79
C LEU A 241 -21.27 1.04 2.57
N GLY A 242 -20.95 0.35 1.47
CA GLY A 242 -20.56 0.98 0.20
C GLY A 242 -19.08 0.85 -0.12
N TRP A 243 -18.35 -0.10 0.46
CA TRP A 243 -16.95 -0.40 0.19
C TRP A 243 -16.77 -1.77 -0.44
N ASN A 244 -15.72 -1.93 -1.23
CA ASN A 244 -15.43 -3.18 -1.94
C ASN A 244 -14.85 -4.27 -1.04
N ASP A 245 -14.09 -3.89 0.00
CA ASP A 245 -13.44 -4.83 0.89
C ASP A 245 -13.23 -4.26 2.31
N THR A 246 -12.82 -5.15 3.22
CA THR A 246 -12.53 -4.82 4.62
C THR A 246 -11.44 -3.76 4.76
N TYR A 247 -10.43 -3.78 3.88
CA TYR A 247 -9.30 -2.86 3.92
C TYR A 247 -9.76 -1.42 3.70
N THR A 248 -10.48 -1.17 2.61
CA THR A 248 -10.97 0.18 2.25
C THR A 248 -11.97 0.71 3.27
N LEU A 249 -12.85 -0.14 3.81
CA LEU A 249 -13.75 0.23 4.91
C LEU A 249 -12.96 0.66 6.16
N THR A 250 -12.00 -0.16 6.61
CA THR A 250 -11.27 0.11 7.86
C THR A 250 -10.35 1.32 7.74
N LYS A 251 -9.75 1.55 6.56
CA LYS A 251 -9.03 2.80 6.27
C LYS A 251 -9.95 4.02 6.31
N TRP A 252 -11.14 3.93 5.73
CA TRP A 252 -12.13 5.00 5.81
C TRP A 252 -12.55 5.30 7.26
N ILE A 253 -12.85 4.27 8.07
CA ILE A 253 -13.15 4.45 9.51
C ILE A 253 -12.00 5.16 10.22
N GLY A 254 -10.75 4.76 9.92
CA GLY A 254 -9.56 5.39 10.49
C GLY A 254 -9.43 6.88 10.15
N GLU A 255 -9.72 7.27 8.91
CA GLU A 255 -9.74 8.68 8.53
C GLU A 255 -10.79 9.49 9.31
N GLN A 256 -11.99 8.93 9.50
CA GLN A 256 -13.05 9.62 10.27
C GLN A 256 -12.63 9.81 11.73
N LEU A 257 -12.00 8.79 12.34
CA LEU A 257 -11.48 8.89 13.71
C LEU A 257 -10.40 9.96 13.85
N LEU A 258 -9.43 10.00 12.94
CA LEU A 258 -8.35 11.01 12.99
C LEU A 258 -8.89 12.42 12.77
N ALA A 259 -9.72 12.61 11.73
CA ALA A 259 -10.29 13.92 11.44
C ALA A 259 -11.11 14.46 12.62
N ARG A 260 -11.83 13.60 13.34
CA ARG A 260 -12.58 13.97 14.53
C ARG A 260 -11.70 14.21 15.76
N ASN A 261 -10.74 13.32 16.04
CA ASN A 261 -9.96 13.37 17.28
C ASN A 261 -8.87 14.45 17.24
N LEU A 262 -8.37 14.80 16.07
CA LEU A 262 -7.37 15.86 15.86
C LEU A 262 -8.01 17.13 15.29
N ARG A 263 -9.27 17.42 15.63
CA ARG A 263 -9.93 18.68 15.27
C ARG A 263 -9.13 19.87 15.78
N GLY A 264 -8.74 20.77 14.87
CA GLY A 264 -7.86 21.89 15.18
C GLY A 264 -6.37 21.54 15.30
N GLY A 265 -6.01 20.26 15.21
CA GLY A 265 -4.63 19.78 15.22
C GLY A 265 -3.98 19.72 13.84
N SER A 266 -2.70 19.35 13.81
CA SER A 266 -1.86 19.28 12.62
C SER A 266 -1.93 17.89 11.97
N LEU A 267 -2.89 17.67 11.06
CA LEU A 267 -3.12 16.37 10.42
C LEU A 267 -3.09 16.47 8.90
N THR A 268 -2.28 15.64 8.25
CA THR A 268 -2.37 15.38 6.80
C THR A 268 -2.74 13.92 6.56
N ILE A 269 -3.81 13.68 5.80
CA ILE A 269 -4.17 12.35 5.28
C ILE A 269 -3.69 12.27 3.83
N LEU A 270 -2.67 11.46 3.57
CA LEU A 270 -2.16 11.22 2.23
C LEU A 270 -2.68 9.88 1.69
N ARG A 271 -3.37 9.93 0.56
CA ARG A 271 -4.07 8.81 -0.07
C ARG A 271 -3.34 8.41 -1.36
N PRO A 272 -2.48 7.38 -1.35
CA PRO A 272 -1.98 6.80 -2.59
C PRO A 272 -3.05 5.95 -3.31
N SER A 273 -2.99 5.90 -4.64
CA SER A 273 -3.68 4.88 -5.45
C SER A 273 -2.91 3.55 -5.44
N ILE A 274 -2.93 2.74 -6.51
CA ILE A 274 -2.18 1.48 -6.54
C ILE A 274 -0.69 1.80 -6.60
N VAL A 275 0.00 1.62 -5.47
CA VAL A 275 1.43 1.86 -5.38
C VAL A 275 2.19 0.72 -6.04
N GLU A 276 2.93 1.05 -7.10
CA GLU A 276 3.80 0.13 -7.83
C GLU A 276 5.27 0.54 -7.68
N SER A 277 6.17 -0.14 -8.40
CA SER A 277 7.61 0.10 -8.37
C SER A 277 8.00 1.58 -8.49
N THR A 278 9.16 1.95 -7.98
CA THR A 278 9.71 3.31 -8.14
C THR A 278 9.87 3.68 -9.62
N LEU A 279 9.64 4.96 -9.95
CA LEU A 279 9.82 5.51 -11.29
C LEU A 279 11.28 5.80 -11.58
N GLU A 280 11.94 6.51 -10.68
CA GLU A 280 13.31 7.02 -10.83
C GLU A 280 14.18 6.69 -9.62
N GLU A 281 13.66 6.87 -8.40
CA GLU A 281 14.49 6.88 -7.19
C GLU A 281 14.08 5.82 -6.15
N PRO A 282 15.02 5.28 -5.35
CA PRO A 282 16.47 5.41 -5.48
C PRO A 282 17.04 4.73 -6.72
N VAL A 283 16.33 3.73 -7.23
CA VAL A 283 16.64 2.99 -8.45
C VAL A 283 15.31 2.75 -9.19
N PRO A 284 15.23 2.94 -10.51
CA PRO A 284 14.00 2.65 -11.26
C PRO A 284 13.59 1.19 -11.13
N GLY A 285 12.30 0.94 -10.90
CA GLY A 285 11.74 -0.41 -10.86
C GLY A 285 11.88 -1.11 -9.51
N TRP A 286 12.45 -0.47 -8.48
CA TRP A 286 12.52 -1.08 -7.16
C TRP A 286 11.11 -1.34 -6.62
N VAL A 287 10.85 -2.58 -6.21
CA VAL A 287 9.56 -3.03 -5.67
C VAL A 287 9.78 -4.13 -4.64
N GLU A 288 9.06 -4.08 -3.53
CA GLU A 288 9.11 -5.12 -2.51
C GLU A 288 7.85 -5.98 -2.50
N GLY A 289 8.01 -7.26 -2.85
CA GLY A 289 6.90 -8.22 -2.90
C GLY A 289 5.93 -7.95 -4.04
N VAL A 290 4.90 -8.79 -4.15
CA VAL A 290 3.92 -8.76 -5.25
C VAL A 290 2.77 -7.82 -4.89
N LYS A 291 2.53 -6.81 -5.73
CA LYS A 291 1.43 -5.84 -5.61
C LYS A 291 0.17 -6.29 -6.34
N VAL A 292 -0.86 -5.43 -6.31
CA VAL A 292 -2.17 -5.70 -6.91
C VAL A 292 -2.06 -5.92 -8.41
N ALA A 293 -1.38 -5.02 -9.14
CA ALA A 293 -1.22 -5.18 -10.58
C ALA A 293 -0.26 -6.35 -10.89
N ASP A 294 0.81 -6.52 -10.11
CA ASP A 294 1.76 -7.63 -10.24
C ASP A 294 1.08 -9.00 -10.19
N ALA A 295 0.14 -9.21 -9.27
CA ALA A 295 -0.57 -10.48 -9.15
C ALA A 295 -1.31 -10.85 -10.45
N VAL A 296 -1.88 -9.84 -11.13
CA VAL A 296 -2.54 -10.00 -12.43
C VAL A 296 -1.51 -10.24 -13.54
N ILE A 297 -0.42 -9.46 -13.57
CA ILE A 297 0.69 -9.63 -14.51
C ILE A 297 1.28 -11.05 -14.41
N MET A 298 1.55 -11.53 -13.20
CA MET A 298 2.10 -12.86 -12.95
C MET A 298 1.15 -13.96 -13.39
N ALA A 299 -0.15 -13.79 -13.15
CA ALA A 299 -1.16 -14.75 -13.55
C ALA A 299 -1.23 -14.89 -15.08
N TYR A 300 -1.07 -13.77 -15.80
CA TYR A 300 -0.87 -13.77 -17.24
C TYR A 300 0.45 -14.44 -17.65
N ALA A 301 1.57 -14.01 -17.07
CA ALA A 301 2.92 -14.48 -17.41
C ALA A 301 3.09 -16.00 -17.23
N ARG A 302 2.38 -16.59 -16.26
CA ARG A 302 2.38 -18.02 -15.96
C ARG A 302 1.41 -18.83 -16.82
N GLY A 303 0.57 -18.18 -17.63
CA GLY A 303 -0.48 -18.83 -18.41
C GLY A 303 -1.67 -19.34 -17.57
N ASN A 304 -1.83 -18.81 -16.36
CA ASN A 304 -2.89 -19.22 -15.42
C ASN A 304 -4.22 -18.52 -15.70
N VAL A 305 -4.21 -17.36 -16.37
CA VAL A 305 -5.39 -16.54 -16.64
C VAL A 305 -5.40 -16.05 -18.10
N MET A 306 -6.52 -16.26 -18.80
CA MET A 306 -6.75 -15.74 -20.15
C MET A 306 -7.64 -14.49 -20.17
N PHE A 307 -8.47 -14.29 -19.16
CA PHE A 307 -9.38 -13.15 -19.07
C PHE A 307 -9.62 -12.71 -17.63
N PHE A 308 -9.84 -11.42 -17.42
CA PHE A 308 -9.96 -10.80 -16.10
C PHE A 308 -11.09 -9.75 -16.08
N PRO A 309 -11.84 -9.57 -14.97
CA PRO A 309 -12.86 -8.55 -14.89
C PRO A 309 -12.25 -7.15 -14.94
N GLY A 310 -12.68 -6.33 -15.89
CA GLY A 310 -12.27 -4.94 -16.00
C GLY A 310 -13.01 -4.21 -17.12
N ARG A 311 -13.08 -2.87 -17.04
CA ARG A 311 -13.53 -2.05 -18.17
C ARG A 311 -12.33 -1.70 -19.01
N ARG A 312 -12.34 -2.13 -20.27
CA ARG A 312 -11.24 -1.87 -21.22
C ARG A 312 -10.83 -0.39 -21.28
N ARG A 313 -11.81 0.52 -21.29
CA ARG A 313 -11.59 1.98 -21.30
C ARG A 313 -11.60 2.63 -19.91
N GLY A 314 -11.65 1.83 -18.84
CA GLY A 314 -11.55 2.34 -17.47
C GLY A 314 -10.12 2.72 -17.14
N VAL A 315 -9.95 3.70 -16.26
CA VAL A 315 -8.65 4.11 -15.74
C VAL A 315 -8.22 3.14 -14.64
N ILE A 316 -7.02 2.57 -14.78
CA ILE A 316 -6.34 1.82 -13.71
C ILE A 316 -5.35 2.77 -13.06
N ASP A 317 -5.68 3.27 -11.87
CA ASP A 317 -4.88 4.31 -11.24
C ASP A 317 -3.67 3.71 -10.52
N VAL A 318 -2.51 3.87 -11.15
CA VAL A 318 -1.21 3.43 -10.67
C VAL A 318 -0.37 4.65 -10.31
N ILE A 319 0.38 4.57 -9.20
CA ILE A 319 1.33 5.60 -8.78
C ILE A 319 2.66 4.94 -8.35
N PRO A 320 3.82 5.43 -8.83
CA PRO A 320 5.13 4.96 -8.38
C PRO A 320 5.41 5.28 -6.90
N ALA A 321 6.10 4.36 -6.21
CA ALA A 321 6.36 4.47 -4.77
C ALA A 321 7.22 5.68 -4.36
N ASP A 322 8.12 6.12 -5.22
CA ASP A 322 8.96 7.30 -5.00
C ASP A 322 8.16 8.60 -5.04
N LEU A 323 7.19 8.74 -5.95
CA LEU A 323 6.28 9.89 -5.94
C LEU A 323 5.42 9.92 -4.67
N VAL A 324 5.00 8.75 -4.17
CA VAL A 324 4.26 8.65 -2.89
C VAL A 324 5.15 9.04 -1.71
N ALA A 325 6.38 8.54 -1.66
CA ALA A 325 7.32 8.88 -0.60
C ALA A 325 7.61 10.39 -0.56
N ASN A 326 7.79 11.01 -1.72
CA ASN A 326 7.96 12.46 -1.84
C ASN A 326 6.72 13.21 -1.33
N GLY A 327 5.52 12.77 -1.71
CA GLY A 327 4.28 13.38 -1.21
C GLY A 327 4.15 13.32 0.31
N ILE A 328 4.59 12.22 0.94
CA ILE A 328 4.61 12.04 2.40
C ILE A 328 5.57 13.04 3.05
N ILE A 329 6.78 13.20 2.50
CA ILE A 329 7.79 14.12 3.02
C ILE A 329 7.30 15.57 2.89
N LEU A 330 6.81 15.96 1.71
CA LEU A 330 6.23 17.30 1.49
C LEU A 330 5.05 17.57 2.43
N SER A 331 4.22 16.56 2.70
CA SER A 331 3.09 16.68 3.62
C SER A 331 3.52 16.96 5.07
N LEU A 332 4.64 16.38 5.51
CA LEU A 332 5.19 16.64 6.84
C LEU A 332 5.78 18.04 6.89
N THR A 333 6.55 18.43 5.87
CA THR A 333 7.11 19.78 5.73
C THR A 333 6.01 20.85 5.78
N GLU A 334 4.93 20.70 5.02
CA GLU A 334 3.82 21.69 5.02
C GLU A 334 3.14 21.81 6.40
N GLN A 335 3.05 20.71 7.15
CA GLN A 335 2.51 20.73 8.50
C GLN A 335 3.45 21.38 9.51
N LEU A 336 4.77 21.21 9.36
CA LEU A 336 5.75 21.90 10.18
C LEU A 336 5.75 23.41 9.92
N GLN A 337 5.58 23.84 8.66
CA GLN A 337 5.49 25.25 8.29
C GLN A 337 4.17 25.91 8.72
N SER A 338 3.08 25.15 8.63
CA SER A 338 1.72 25.64 8.84
C SER A 338 0.90 24.63 9.65
N PRO A 339 1.17 24.54 10.97
CA PRO A 339 0.49 23.63 11.89
C PRO A 339 -0.98 24.04 12.12
N GLY A 340 -1.73 23.20 12.83
CA GLY A 340 -3.12 23.45 13.22
C GLY A 340 -4.13 23.32 12.08
N ARG A 341 -3.76 22.62 11.00
CA ARG A 341 -4.60 22.45 9.81
C ARG A 341 -4.76 20.98 9.44
N GLN A 342 -5.98 20.62 9.07
CA GLN A 342 -6.30 19.33 8.49
C GLN A 342 -6.23 19.40 6.97
N ARG A 343 -5.46 18.50 6.35
CA ARG A 343 -5.24 18.45 4.91
C ARG A 343 -5.46 17.03 4.40
N ILE A 344 -5.92 16.91 3.17
CA ILE A 344 -6.07 15.64 2.47
C ILE A 344 -5.37 15.79 1.13
N TYR A 345 -4.50 14.83 0.81
CA TYR A 345 -3.82 14.77 -0.48
C TYR A 345 -4.01 13.42 -1.15
N GLN A 346 -4.09 13.39 -2.48
CA GLN A 346 -4.19 12.17 -3.27
C GLN A 346 -2.96 12.01 -4.14
N CYS A 347 -2.19 10.94 -3.93
CA CYS A 347 -1.12 10.54 -4.84
C CYS A 347 -1.70 9.57 -5.87
N CYS A 348 -2.14 10.11 -7.01
CA CYS A 348 -2.81 9.36 -8.07
C CYS A 348 -2.41 9.90 -9.46
N SER A 349 -2.72 9.14 -10.50
CA SER A 349 -2.45 9.51 -11.89
C SER A 349 -3.73 9.74 -12.72
N GLY A 350 -4.91 9.37 -12.21
CA GLY A 350 -6.10 9.19 -13.04
C GLY A 350 -6.63 10.44 -13.72
N SER A 351 -6.49 11.62 -13.12
CA SER A 351 -6.91 12.90 -13.72
C SER A 351 -5.81 13.54 -14.56
N SER A 352 -4.57 13.49 -14.09
CA SER A 352 -3.43 14.23 -14.66
C SER A 352 -2.67 13.46 -15.73
N ASN A 353 -2.61 12.14 -15.64
CA ASN A 353 -1.92 11.25 -16.59
C ASN A 353 -2.61 9.87 -16.66
N PRO A 354 -3.85 9.77 -17.16
CA PRO A 354 -4.66 8.55 -17.09
C PRO A 354 -4.02 7.38 -17.84
N LEU A 355 -3.94 6.23 -17.17
CA LEU A 355 -3.62 4.94 -17.78
C LEU A 355 -4.89 4.12 -17.99
N ARG A 356 -5.26 3.83 -19.24
CA ARG A 356 -6.38 2.92 -19.50
C ARG A 356 -5.99 1.47 -19.30
N LEU A 357 -6.94 0.65 -18.86
CA LEU A 357 -6.71 -0.78 -18.64
C LEU A 357 -6.28 -1.50 -19.93
N ASP A 358 -6.85 -1.14 -21.09
CA ASP A 358 -6.43 -1.72 -22.37
C ASP A 358 -5.00 -1.34 -22.76
N GLU A 359 -4.58 -0.09 -22.53
CA GLU A 359 -3.19 0.36 -22.71
C GLU A 359 -2.24 -0.41 -21.81
N PHE A 360 -2.56 -0.54 -20.52
CA PHE A 360 -1.77 -1.32 -19.57
C PHE A 360 -1.57 -2.76 -20.05
N ILE A 361 -2.66 -3.43 -20.39
CA ILE A 361 -2.64 -4.82 -20.89
C ILE A 361 -1.82 -4.92 -22.18
N ASN A 362 -1.98 -3.97 -23.10
CA ASN A 362 -1.22 -3.94 -24.36
C ASN A 362 0.28 -3.77 -24.10
N HIS A 363 0.68 -2.89 -23.17
CA HIS A 363 2.09 -2.72 -22.81
C HIS A 363 2.69 -4.01 -22.24
N VAL A 364 2.00 -4.66 -21.31
CA VAL A 364 2.45 -5.94 -20.72
C VAL A 364 2.56 -7.03 -21.79
N MET A 365 1.53 -7.20 -22.64
CA MET A 365 1.55 -8.21 -23.70
C MET A 365 2.63 -7.94 -24.75
N THR A 366 2.86 -6.68 -25.11
CA THR A 366 3.89 -6.30 -26.09
C THR A 366 5.27 -6.64 -25.55
N GLU A 367 5.57 -6.23 -24.31
CA GLU A 367 6.86 -6.54 -23.68
C GLU A 367 7.08 -8.04 -23.51
N ALA A 368 6.04 -8.77 -23.12
CA ALA A 368 6.11 -10.23 -23.04
C ALA A 368 6.39 -10.89 -24.40
N ARG A 369 5.84 -10.39 -25.50
CA ARG A 369 6.06 -10.97 -26.83
C ARG A 369 7.46 -10.67 -27.36
N GLU A 370 7.94 -9.46 -27.14
CA GLU A 370 9.20 -8.94 -27.66
C GLU A 370 10.39 -9.41 -26.80
N ASN A 371 10.27 -9.31 -25.47
CA ASN A 371 11.42 -9.38 -24.55
C ASN A 371 11.29 -10.39 -23.40
N HIS A 372 10.34 -11.35 -23.43
CA HIS A 372 10.19 -12.33 -22.33
C HIS A 372 11.49 -13.02 -21.88
N GLN A 373 12.45 -13.21 -22.79
CA GLN A 373 13.73 -13.86 -22.48
C GLN A 373 14.60 -13.07 -21.49
N ALA A 374 14.37 -11.76 -21.35
CA ALA A 374 15.04 -10.92 -20.37
C ALA A 374 14.46 -11.05 -18.95
N TYR A 375 13.36 -11.80 -18.77
CA TYR A 375 12.63 -11.91 -17.52
C TYR A 375 12.39 -13.37 -17.12
N ASP A 376 13.47 -14.06 -16.77
CA ASP A 376 13.50 -15.47 -16.42
C ASP A 376 12.72 -15.87 -15.15
N HIS A 377 12.53 -14.94 -14.21
CA HIS A 377 11.71 -15.14 -13.02
C HIS A 377 10.22 -14.88 -13.26
N LEU A 378 9.87 -14.03 -14.23
CA LEU A 378 8.50 -13.65 -14.55
C LEU A 378 7.90 -14.51 -15.67
N PHE A 379 8.58 -14.62 -16.82
CA PHE A 379 8.12 -15.35 -18.00
C PHE A 379 8.93 -16.63 -18.21
N TYR A 380 8.34 -17.77 -17.87
CA TYR A 380 9.01 -19.07 -18.10
C TYR A 380 8.94 -19.56 -19.55
N GLN A 381 7.95 -19.05 -20.30
CA GLN A 381 7.73 -19.38 -21.71
C GLN A 381 7.13 -18.15 -22.39
N LYS A 382 7.33 -18.02 -23.69
CA LYS A 382 6.65 -17.00 -24.48
C LYS A 382 5.12 -17.15 -24.34
N PRO A 383 4.39 -16.13 -23.85
CA PRO A 383 2.94 -16.20 -23.77
C PRO A 383 2.32 -16.38 -25.16
N LYS A 384 1.49 -17.41 -25.32
CA LYS A 384 0.83 -17.74 -26.59
C LYS A 384 -0.56 -17.13 -26.72
N LEU A 385 -1.22 -16.88 -25.60
CA LEU A 385 -2.59 -16.43 -25.54
C LEU A 385 -2.65 -14.94 -25.17
N PRO A 386 -3.61 -14.17 -25.71
CA PRO A 386 -3.82 -12.80 -25.28
C PRO A 386 -4.44 -12.76 -23.88
N PHE A 387 -4.17 -11.68 -23.15
CA PHE A 387 -4.86 -11.35 -21.90
C PHE A 387 -6.03 -10.42 -22.20
N LEU A 388 -7.24 -10.80 -21.80
CA LEU A 388 -8.46 -10.05 -22.13
C LEU A 388 -9.14 -9.47 -20.89
N ALA A 389 -9.25 -8.15 -20.83
CA ALA A 389 -10.16 -7.50 -19.88
C ALA A 389 -11.61 -7.58 -20.39
N VAL A 390 -12.48 -8.19 -19.61
CA VAL A 390 -13.91 -8.36 -19.91
C VAL A 390 -14.77 -7.71 -18.84
N ASN A 391 -15.95 -7.19 -19.20
CA ASN A 391 -16.83 -6.57 -18.22
C ASN A 391 -17.29 -7.59 -17.15
N ARG A 392 -17.66 -7.11 -15.96
CA ARG A 392 -18.00 -7.97 -14.81
C ARG A 392 -19.17 -8.92 -15.08
N ARG A 393 -20.16 -8.51 -15.87
CA ARG A 393 -21.30 -9.38 -16.23
C ARG A 393 -20.84 -10.56 -17.06
N LEU A 394 -20.11 -10.29 -18.14
CA LEU A 394 -19.54 -11.31 -19.01
C LEU A 394 -18.58 -12.23 -18.25
N PHE A 395 -17.73 -11.67 -17.38
CA PHE A 395 -16.87 -12.45 -16.50
C PHE A 395 -17.69 -13.43 -15.64
N ASN A 396 -18.71 -12.93 -14.95
CA ASN A 396 -19.55 -13.76 -14.07
C ASN A 396 -20.29 -14.84 -14.87
N THR A 397 -20.82 -14.52 -16.05
CA THR A 397 -21.53 -15.49 -16.91
C THR A 397 -20.59 -16.59 -17.40
N VAL A 398 -19.42 -16.22 -17.93
CA VAL A 398 -18.42 -17.20 -18.41
C VAL A 398 -17.90 -18.05 -17.26
N SER A 399 -17.60 -17.44 -16.11
CA SER A 399 -17.11 -18.15 -14.92
C SER A 399 -18.16 -19.07 -14.32
N TRP A 400 -19.43 -18.67 -14.28
CA TRP A 400 -20.52 -19.54 -13.85
C TRP A 400 -20.69 -20.74 -14.79
N GLY A 401 -20.70 -20.49 -16.10
CA GLY A 401 -20.77 -21.55 -17.12
C GLY A 401 -19.59 -22.53 -17.05
N ALA A 402 -18.37 -22.04 -16.83
CA ALA A 402 -17.18 -22.86 -16.67
C ALA A 402 -17.14 -23.64 -15.34
N GLY A 403 -17.84 -23.15 -14.30
CA GLY A 403 -17.95 -23.83 -13.01
C GLY A 403 -18.70 -25.17 -13.07
N ILE A 404 -19.64 -25.31 -14.00
CA ILE A 404 -20.45 -26.53 -14.19
C ILE A 404 -19.57 -27.73 -14.62
N PRO A 405 -18.81 -27.68 -15.74
CA PRO A 405 -17.94 -28.78 -16.14
C PRO A 405 -16.79 -29.01 -15.16
N VAL A 406 -16.23 -27.97 -14.54
CA VAL A 406 -15.18 -28.10 -13.51
C VAL A 406 -15.67 -28.91 -12.30
N ASN A 407 -16.87 -28.60 -11.79
CA ASN A 407 -17.46 -29.33 -10.67
C ASN A 407 -17.84 -30.77 -11.04
N ALA A 408 -18.33 -30.99 -12.27
CA ALA A 408 -18.66 -32.33 -12.76
C ALA A 408 -17.41 -33.21 -12.89
N VAL A 409 -16.32 -32.69 -13.47
CA VAL A 409 -15.04 -33.39 -13.59
C VAL A 409 -14.45 -33.70 -12.21
N ARG A 410 -14.51 -32.75 -11.26
CA ARG A 410 -14.05 -32.96 -9.88
C ARG A 410 -14.82 -34.09 -9.18
N ARG A 411 -16.16 -34.09 -9.26
CA ARG A 411 -16.99 -35.14 -8.66
C ARG A 411 -16.73 -36.51 -9.32
N GLY A 412 -16.55 -36.55 -10.64
CA GLY A 412 -16.20 -37.78 -11.36
C GLY A 412 -14.83 -38.34 -10.96
N LEU A 413 -13.83 -37.47 -10.75
CA LEU A 413 -12.50 -37.87 -10.28
C LEU A 413 -12.50 -38.37 -8.83
N GLN A 414 -13.26 -37.71 -7.95
CA GLN A 414 -13.47 -38.15 -6.57
C GLN A 414 -14.16 -39.52 -6.51
N TRP A 415 -15.16 -39.74 -7.38
CA TRP A 415 -15.83 -41.03 -7.51
C TRP A 415 -14.88 -42.14 -8.00
N LEU A 416 -13.87 -41.80 -8.80
CA LEU A 416 -12.80 -42.70 -9.24
C LEU A 416 -11.65 -42.84 -8.23
N GLY A 417 -11.77 -42.31 -7.01
CA GLY A 417 -10.75 -42.40 -5.96
C GLY A 417 -9.44 -41.66 -6.29
N ARG A 418 -9.48 -40.71 -7.25
CA ARG A 418 -8.34 -39.89 -7.65
C ARG A 418 -8.55 -38.45 -7.19
N ASP A 419 -7.80 -38.02 -6.18
CA ASP A 419 -7.57 -36.59 -5.96
C ASP A 419 -6.58 -36.08 -6.99
N ALA A 420 -7.09 -35.72 -8.17
CA ALA A 420 -6.29 -35.04 -9.18
C ALA A 420 -6.60 -33.54 -9.13
N GLU A 421 -5.67 -32.78 -8.54
CA GLU A 421 -5.52 -31.34 -8.81
C GLU A 421 -5.19 -31.15 -10.29
N LEU A 422 -6.23 -31.12 -11.13
CA LEU A 422 -6.08 -30.76 -12.54
C LEU A 422 -5.68 -29.29 -12.61
N LYS A 423 -4.60 -28.98 -13.34
CA LYS A 423 -4.14 -27.61 -13.59
C LYS A 423 -5.26 -26.67 -14.03
N THR A 424 -6.25 -27.17 -14.79
CA THR A 424 -7.42 -26.39 -15.20
C THR A 424 -8.29 -25.94 -14.03
N VAL A 425 -8.47 -26.78 -13.00
CA VAL A 425 -9.21 -26.46 -11.77
C VAL A 425 -8.44 -25.43 -10.95
N GLU A 426 -7.12 -25.62 -10.81
CA GLU A 426 -6.24 -24.70 -10.09
C GLU A 426 -6.18 -23.31 -10.78
N HIS A 427 -6.06 -23.29 -12.11
CA HIS A 427 -6.10 -22.07 -12.92
C HIS A 427 -7.44 -21.34 -12.77
N PHE A 428 -8.56 -22.08 -12.82
CA PHE A 428 -9.90 -21.51 -12.62
C PHE A 428 -10.08 -20.91 -11.22
N GLN A 429 -9.67 -21.64 -10.18
CA GLN A 429 -9.73 -21.16 -8.80
C GLN A 429 -8.83 -19.93 -8.58
N THR A 430 -7.62 -19.94 -9.14
CA THR A 430 -6.70 -18.80 -9.11
C THR A 430 -7.32 -17.59 -9.79
N THR A 431 -7.90 -17.77 -10.99
CA THR A 431 -8.61 -16.72 -11.73
C THR A 431 -9.75 -16.13 -10.90
N MET A 432 -10.60 -16.97 -10.32
CA MET A 432 -11.73 -16.54 -9.49
C MET A 432 -11.28 -15.80 -8.22
N LYS A 433 -10.22 -16.27 -7.56
CA LYS A 433 -9.65 -15.62 -6.38
C LYS A 433 -9.11 -14.23 -6.73
N LEU A 434 -8.28 -14.12 -7.77
CA LEU A 434 -7.73 -12.84 -8.22
C LEU A 434 -8.85 -11.88 -8.67
N ALA A 435 -9.83 -12.36 -9.42
CA ALA A 435 -10.97 -11.57 -9.87
C ALA A 435 -11.83 -11.04 -8.71
N THR A 436 -12.05 -11.87 -7.70
CA THR A 436 -12.81 -11.47 -6.50
C THR A 436 -12.05 -10.45 -5.67
N THR A 437 -10.73 -10.62 -5.52
CA THR A 437 -9.90 -9.73 -4.69
C THR A 437 -9.55 -8.42 -5.40
N PHE A 438 -9.22 -8.46 -6.69
CA PHE A 438 -8.63 -7.31 -7.40
C PHE A 438 -9.53 -6.70 -8.49
N GLY A 439 -10.66 -7.35 -8.82
CA GLY A 439 -11.53 -6.88 -9.91
C GLY A 439 -12.12 -5.49 -9.70
N PHE A 440 -12.29 -5.04 -8.44
CA PHE A 440 -12.74 -3.69 -8.14
C PHE A 440 -11.69 -2.63 -8.54
N TYR A 441 -10.43 -2.86 -8.17
CA TYR A 441 -9.31 -1.94 -8.41
C TYR A 441 -9.00 -1.74 -9.90
N SER A 442 -9.35 -2.71 -10.74
CA SER A 442 -9.21 -2.63 -12.20
C SER A 442 -10.33 -1.84 -12.88
N CYS A 443 -11.36 -1.41 -12.13
CA CYS A 443 -12.56 -0.78 -12.69
C CYS A 443 -13.39 0.01 -11.65
N PRO A 444 -12.81 0.97 -10.91
CA PRO A 444 -13.65 1.90 -10.15
C PRO A 444 -14.50 2.75 -11.10
N ASP A 445 -15.69 3.16 -10.64
CA ASP A 445 -16.62 4.03 -11.39
C ASP A 445 -16.24 5.52 -11.30
N TYR A 446 -14.96 5.82 -11.03
CA TYR A 446 -14.49 7.16 -10.70
C TYR A 446 -13.06 7.44 -11.13
N THR A 447 -12.73 8.72 -11.20
CA THR A 447 -11.39 9.26 -11.49
C THR A 447 -10.92 10.08 -10.29
N PHE A 448 -9.71 9.79 -9.81
CA PHE A 448 -9.10 10.53 -8.71
C PHE A 448 -8.44 11.81 -9.21
N HIS A 449 -8.62 12.89 -8.44
CA HIS A 449 -7.99 14.18 -8.66
C HIS A 449 -6.95 14.48 -7.57
N ASN A 450 -5.83 15.06 -7.97
CA ASN A 450 -4.70 15.42 -7.10
C ASN A 450 -4.36 16.91 -7.17
N ASP A 451 -5.37 17.76 -7.42
CA ASP A 451 -5.18 19.20 -7.62
C ASP A 451 -4.47 19.85 -6.42
N ARG A 452 -4.90 19.54 -5.18
CA ARG A 452 -4.30 20.13 -3.97
C ARG A 452 -2.89 19.62 -3.73
N LEU A 453 -2.58 18.36 -4.05
CA LEU A 453 -1.21 17.83 -3.97
C LEU A 453 -0.28 18.59 -4.93
N LEU A 454 -0.74 18.86 -6.16
CA LEU A 454 0.03 19.61 -7.14
C LEU A 454 0.18 21.08 -6.73
N GLU A 455 -0.86 21.70 -6.16
CA GLU A 455 -0.78 23.04 -5.60
C GLU A 455 0.17 23.12 -4.40
N MET A 456 0.18 22.13 -3.51
CA MET A 456 1.14 22.04 -2.41
C MET A 456 2.58 21.98 -2.94
N ALA A 457 2.84 21.12 -3.92
CA ALA A 457 4.16 21.04 -4.53
C ALA A 457 4.57 22.34 -5.21
N GLN A 458 3.63 23.09 -5.80
CA GLN A 458 3.90 24.43 -6.35
C GLN A 458 4.27 25.44 -5.25
N ARG A 459 3.56 25.42 -4.11
CA ARG A 459 3.85 26.32 -2.98
C ARG A 459 5.22 26.08 -2.35
N MET A 460 5.75 24.86 -2.42
CA MET A 460 7.06 24.50 -1.86
C MET A 460 8.25 25.08 -2.65
N GLY A 461 8.04 25.47 -3.91
CA GLY A 461 9.06 26.06 -4.78
C GLY A 461 9.70 25.07 -5.75
N ASP A 462 10.45 25.59 -6.72
CA ASP A 462 10.98 24.80 -7.84
C ASP A 462 12.06 23.80 -7.43
N GLU A 463 12.87 24.13 -6.42
CA GLU A 463 13.90 23.23 -5.92
C GLU A 463 13.29 21.99 -5.26
N ASP A 464 12.24 22.14 -4.44
CA ASP A 464 11.52 21.00 -3.88
C ASP A 464 10.77 20.20 -4.93
N ARG A 465 10.24 20.84 -5.98
CA ARG A 465 9.64 20.11 -7.12
C ARG A 465 10.65 19.27 -7.88
N ARG A 466 11.93 19.68 -7.88
CA ARG A 466 13.05 18.94 -8.47
C ARG A 466 13.49 17.80 -7.56
N LEU A 467 13.65 18.05 -6.26
CA LEU A 467 14.14 17.08 -5.28
C LEU A 467 13.07 16.06 -4.86
N PHE A 468 11.81 16.48 -4.72
CA PHE A 468 10.69 15.68 -4.22
C PHE A 468 9.51 15.68 -5.21
N PRO A 469 9.68 15.17 -6.44
CA PRO A 469 8.60 15.19 -7.42
C PRO A 469 7.40 14.34 -6.99
N VAL A 470 6.21 14.87 -7.26
CA VAL A 470 4.92 14.19 -7.01
C VAL A 470 4.01 14.14 -8.25
N ASP A 471 4.43 14.79 -9.35
CA ASP A 471 3.61 14.95 -10.55
C ASP A 471 3.62 13.69 -11.42
N ALA A 472 2.47 13.00 -11.47
CA ALA A 472 2.28 11.79 -12.27
C ALA A 472 2.47 12.01 -13.78
N ARG A 473 2.44 13.25 -14.30
CA ARG A 473 2.73 13.55 -15.72
C ARG A 473 4.16 13.21 -16.13
N ARG A 474 5.07 13.02 -15.17
CA ARG A 474 6.43 12.51 -15.41
C ARG A 474 6.45 11.06 -15.89
N ILE A 475 5.37 10.30 -15.68
CA ILE A 475 5.32 8.88 -16.02
C ILE A 475 5.11 8.71 -17.53
N ASN A 476 6.13 8.20 -18.22
CA ASN A 476 5.95 7.65 -19.56
C ASN A 476 5.44 6.21 -19.42
N TRP A 477 4.13 5.99 -19.57
CA TRP A 477 3.50 4.68 -19.33
C TRP A 477 4.12 3.54 -20.14
N ARG A 478 4.49 3.79 -21.40
CA ARG A 478 5.17 2.79 -22.23
C ARG A 478 6.50 2.37 -21.61
N ARG A 479 7.37 3.32 -21.27
CA ARG A 479 8.68 3.03 -20.67
C ARG A 479 8.52 2.41 -19.29
N TYR A 480 7.65 3.00 -18.46
CA TYR A 480 7.45 2.59 -17.08
C TYR A 480 6.94 1.15 -16.99
N ILE A 481 5.83 0.81 -17.65
CA ILE A 481 5.28 -0.54 -17.58
C ILE A 481 6.25 -1.56 -18.19
N ARG A 482 6.80 -1.26 -19.37
CA ARG A 482 7.59 -2.24 -20.14
C ARG A 482 8.98 -2.46 -19.56
N SER A 483 9.79 -1.42 -19.53
CA SER A 483 11.23 -1.54 -19.22
C SER A 483 11.57 -1.35 -17.75
N VAL A 484 10.71 -0.68 -16.97
CA VAL A 484 11.01 -0.35 -15.56
C VAL A 484 10.30 -1.33 -14.62
N HIS A 485 8.97 -1.37 -14.66
CA HIS A 485 8.16 -2.12 -13.73
C HIS A 485 8.27 -3.64 -13.93
N LEU A 486 8.18 -4.15 -15.17
CA LEU A 486 8.34 -5.60 -15.42
C LEU A 486 9.75 -6.10 -15.12
N ALA A 487 10.78 -5.29 -15.41
CA ALA A 487 12.16 -5.59 -15.01
C ALA A 487 12.31 -5.62 -13.49
N GLY A 488 11.73 -4.63 -12.81
CA GLY A 488 11.67 -4.54 -11.36
C GLY A 488 10.97 -5.73 -10.69
N LEU A 489 9.81 -6.11 -11.22
CA LEU A 489 9.07 -7.29 -10.78
C LEU A 489 9.93 -8.56 -10.91
N ASN A 490 10.63 -8.73 -12.04
CA ASN A 490 11.54 -9.86 -12.27
C ASN A 490 12.73 -9.88 -11.30
N GLY A 491 13.34 -8.72 -11.07
CA GLY A 491 14.60 -8.60 -10.31
C GLY A 491 14.43 -8.54 -8.80
N TYR A 492 13.40 -7.84 -8.30
CA TYR A 492 13.26 -7.55 -6.87
C TYR A 492 12.15 -8.34 -6.18
N ALA A 493 10.98 -8.47 -6.81
CA ALA A 493 9.81 -9.09 -6.16
C ALA A 493 9.76 -10.61 -6.33
N LEU A 494 10.33 -11.15 -7.41
CA LEU A 494 10.30 -12.58 -7.71
C LEU A 494 11.62 -13.26 -7.33
N LYS A 495 11.50 -14.43 -6.69
CA LYS A 495 12.65 -15.29 -6.39
C LYS A 495 12.85 -16.30 -7.51
N GLU A 496 14.10 -16.72 -7.70
CA GLU A 496 14.45 -17.85 -8.55
C GLU A 496 13.55 -19.05 -8.28
N ARG A 497 13.05 -19.65 -9.36
CA ARG A 497 12.30 -20.89 -9.26
C ARG A 497 13.24 -21.97 -8.75
N LYS A 498 13.06 -22.39 -7.49
CA LYS A 498 13.68 -23.63 -6.99
C LYS A 498 13.18 -24.79 -7.87
N LEU A 499 13.96 -25.17 -8.88
CA LEU A 499 13.80 -26.42 -9.62
C LEU A 499 14.12 -27.57 -8.65
N TYR A 500 13.21 -27.82 -7.71
CA TYR A 500 13.44 -28.71 -6.58
C TYR A 500 13.60 -30.16 -7.08
N ARG A 501 14.80 -30.73 -6.91
CA ARG A 501 15.05 -32.11 -6.46
C ARG A 501 14.34 -33.29 -7.15
N MET A 502 13.69 -33.13 -8.30
CA MET A 502 13.14 -34.26 -9.08
C MET A 502 14.19 -34.99 -9.91
N LYS A 503 15.31 -34.33 -10.28
CA LYS A 503 16.39 -34.99 -11.04
C LYS A 503 17.22 -35.96 -10.19
N GLN A 504 17.43 -35.70 -8.89
CA GLN A 504 18.23 -36.60 -8.04
C GLN A 504 17.52 -37.88 -7.60
N ARG A 505 16.17 -37.89 -7.49
CA ARG A 505 15.42 -39.12 -7.20
C ARG A 505 15.29 -40.05 -8.41
N ARG A 506 15.34 -39.52 -9.64
CA ARG A 506 15.27 -40.31 -10.87
C ARG A 506 16.60 -40.99 -11.22
N ASN A 507 17.75 -40.41 -10.80
CA ASN A 507 19.05 -41.05 -10.95
C ASN A 507 19.39 -42.07 -9.86
N ARG A 508 18.79 -42.00 -8.66
CA ARG A 508 18.98 -43.03 -7.62
C ARG A 508 18.15 -44.31 -7.81
N ARG A 509 17.14 -44.30 -8.69
CA ARG A 509 16.34 -45.50 -9.04
C ARG A 509 16.81 -46.22 -10.31
N ARG A 510 17.90 -45.74 -10.94
CA ARG A 510 18.56 -46.40 -12.07
C ARG A 510 19.90 -47.04 -11.69
N VAL A 511 20.27 -46.99 -10.41
CA VAL A 511 21.51 -47.58 -9.87
C VAL A 511 21.19 -48.36 -8.58
N ALA A 512 20.03 -49.01 -8.53
CA ALA A 512 19.67 -49.97 -7.47
C ALA A 512 19.26 -51.28 -8.12
#